data_AF-A0A7L0JTZ3-F1
#
_entry.id   AF-A0A7L0JTZ3-F1
#
_cell.length_a   1.000
_cell.length_b   1.000
_cell.length_c   1.000
_cell.angle_alpha   90.00
_cell.angle_beta   90.00
_cell.angle_gamma   90.00
#
_symmetry.space_group_name_H-M   'P 1'
#
loop_
_entity.id
_entity.type
_entity.pdbx_description
1 polymer ?
#
loop_
_entity_poly.entity_id
_entity_poly.type
_entity_poly.pdbx_seq_one_letter_code
_entity_poly.pdbx_strand_id
1 'polypeptide(L)'
;RSVPYECLPTFGYKHVLSLTNDAERFNEIVKGQRISANIDTPEGGFDAIMQAAVCKEKIGWRNDSLHLLVFVSDADSHFGMDSKLAGIVIPND
;
A
#
# COMPACT_ATOMS: atom_id res chain seq x y z
N ARG A 1 0.92 -6.03 -27.91
CA ARG A 1 -0.52 -5.67 -27.84
C ARG A 1 -0.59 -4.47 -26.90
N SER A 2 -0.66 -3.25 -27.44
CA SER A 2 -0.68 -2.02 -26.64
C SER A 2 -2.01 -1.93 -25.90
N VAL A 3 -1.95 -1.82 -24.57
CA VAL A 3 -3.13 -1.61 -23.74
C VAL A 3 -3.59 -0.15 -23.93
N PRO A 4 -4.88 0.13 -24.20
CA PRO A 4 -5.38 1.48 -24.47
C PRO A 4 -5.55 2.35 -23.21
N TYR A 5 -4.91 2.01 -22.10
CA TYR A 5 -5.10 2.65 -20.80
C TYR A 5 -3.77 3.17 -20.25
N GLU A 6 -3.76 4.41 -19.75
CA GLU A 6 -2.57 5.03 -19.20
C GLU A 6 -2.47 4.75 -17.68
N CYS A 7 -1.64 3.77 -17.32
CA CYS A 7 -1.34 3.42 -15.95
C CYS A 7 -0.05 4.10 -15.45
N LEU A 8 0.05 4.34 -14.14
CA LEU A 8 1.30 4.74 -13.51
C LEU A 8 2.25 3.54 -13.35
N PRO A 9 3.57 3.77 -13.27
CA PRO A 9 4.54 2.71 -12.96
C PRO A 9 4.24 2.01 -11.63
N THR A 10 4.53 0.70 -11.58
CA THR A 10 4.40 -0.14 -10.39
C THR A 10 5.19 0.43 -9.21
N PHE A 11 4.62 0.32 -8.01
CA PHE A 11 5.26 0.73 -6.76
C PHE A 11 4.88 -0.25 -5.64
N GLY A 12 5.74 -0.39 -4.63
CA GLY A 12 5.44 -1.25 -3.46
C GLY A 12 4.46 -0.58 -2.49
N TYR A 13 4.91 0.47 -1.82
CA TYR A 13 4.09 1.23 -0.87
C TYR A 13 4.29 2.74 -1.03
N LYS A 14 3.20 3.51 -0.96
CA LYS A 14 3.21 4.98 -0.94
C LYS A 14 2.27 5.47 0.17
N HIS A 15 2.85 6.13 1.16
CA HIS A 15 2.08 6.92 2.13
C HIS A 15 1.73 8.29 1.52
N VAL A 16 0.44 8.62 1.44
CA VAL A 16 -0.03 9.83 0.72
C VAL A 16 -0.69 10.85 1.65
N LEU A 17 -1.42 10.40 2.67
CA LEU A 17 -2.14 11.25 3.61
C LEU A 17 -1.99 10.70 5.03
N SER A 18 -1.34 11.46 5.92
CA SER A 18 -1.32 11.17 7.35
C SER A 18 -2.72 11.34 7.96
N LEU A 19 -3.00 10.58 9.02
CA LEU A 19 -4.27 10.62 9.73
C LEU A 19 -4.58 12.04 10.19
N THR A 20 -5.77 12.52 9.80
CA THR A 20 -6.24 13.87 10.05
C THR A 20 -7.74 13.86 10.32
N ASN A 21 -8.24 14.92 10.96
CA ASN A 21 -9.67 15.12 11.17
C ASN A 21 -10.37 15.73 9.93
N ASP A 22 -9.61 16.11 8.90
CA ASP A 22 -10.12 16.70 7.66
C ASP A 22 -10.60 15.62 6.68
N ALA A 23 -11.91 15.38 6.67
CA ALA A 23 -12.54 14.41 5.78
C ALA A 23 -12.64 14.89 4.32
N GLU A 24 -12.67 16.20 4.07
CA GLU A 24 -12.68 16.74 2.71
C GLU A 24 -11.34 16.48 2.03
N ARG A 25 -10.24 16.66 2.78
CA ARG A 25 -8.90 16.34 2.30
C ARG A 25 -8.76 14.88 1.87
N PHE A 26 -9.39 13.95 2.57
CA PHE A 26 -9.42 12.54 2.16
C PHE A 26 -10.05 12.38 0.77
N ASN A 27 -11.22 12.98 0.54
CA ASN A 27 -11.92 12.90 -0.74
C ASN A 27 -11.11 13.51 -1.90
N GLU A 28 -10.41 14.62 -1.66
CA GLU A 28 -9.51 15.23 -2.65
C GLU A 28 -8.37 14.29 -3.05
N ILE A 29 -7.68 13.71 -2.06
CA ILE A 29 -6.55 12.82 -2.30
C ILE A 29 -6.98 11.55 -3.03
N VAL A 30 -8.14 10.99 -2.68
CA VAL A 30 -8.70 9.80 -3.34
C VAL A 30 -8.97 10.08 -4.81
N LYS A 31 -9.59 11.22 -5.15
CA LYS A 31 -9.85 11.60 -6.56
C LYS A 31 -8.57 11.81 -7.38
N GLY A 32 -7.46 12.15 -6.72
CA GLY A 32 -6.16 12.33 -7.38
C GLY A 32 -5.38 11.04 -7.62
N GLN A 33 -5.81 9.89 -7.09
CA GLN A 33 -5.10 8.62 -7.29
C GLN A 33 -5.29 8.11 -8.72
N ARG A 34 -4.27 7.42 -9.23
CA ARG A 34 -4.30 6.77 -10.56
C ARG A 34 -3.90 5.30 -10.41
N ILE A 35 -4.43 4.47 -11.30
CA ILE A 35 -4.19 3.04 -11.30
C ILE A 35 -2.76 2.70 -11.74
N SER A 36 -2.21 1.62 -11.17
CA SER A 36 -0.98 0.98 -11.62
C SER A 36 -1.29 -0.47 -12.04
N ALA A 37 -0.28 -1.22 -12.46
CA ALA A 37 -0.42 -2.61 -12.85
C ALA A 37 0.88 -3.39 -12.58
N ASN A 38 0.76 -4.71 -12.46
CA ASN A 38 1.86 -5.66 -12.43
C ASN A 38 1.53 -6.84 -13.39
N ILE A 39 2.26 -7.96 -13.31
CA ILE A 39 2.13 -9.11 -14.23
C ILE A 39 1.33 -10.26 -13.59
N ASP A 40 1.61 -10.58 -12.34
CA ASP A 40 1.00 -11.68 -11.59
C ASP A 40 -0.30 -11.26 -10.90
N THR A 41 -0.91 -12.18 -10.15
CA THR A 41 -2.19 -11.93 -9.46
C THR A 41 -2.02 -11.59 -7.98
N PRO A 42 -1.13 -12.24 -7.22
CA PRO A 42 -0.90 -11.85 -5.84
C PRO A 42 -0.21 -10.48 -5.76
N GLU A 43 -0.68 -9.65 -4.84
CA GLU A 43 -0.21 -8.28 -4.68
C GLU A 43 0.78 -8.14 -3.51
N GLY A 44 1.61 -7.09 -3.52
CA GLY A 44 2.56 -6.77 -2.46
C GLY A 44 1.94 -6.13 -1.20
N GLY A 45 0.71 -6.49 -0.85
CA GLY A 45 -0.08 -5.79 0.17
C GLY A 45 0.48 -5.86 1.59
N PHE A 46 1.18 -6.95 1.94
CA PHE A 46 1.71 -7.14 3.29
C PHE A 46 2.89 -6.23 3.63
N ASP A 47 3.69 -5.83 2.64
CA ASP A 47 4.72 -4.80 2.82
C ASP A 47 4.08 -3.47 3.25
N ALA A 48 2.94 -3.09 2.66
CA ALA A 48 2.21 -1.88 3.02
C ALA A 48 1.61 -1.96 4.43
N ILE A 49 1.06 -3.11 4.82
CA ILE A 49 0.54 -3.34 6.18
C ILE A 49 1.67 -3.19 7.21
N MET A 50 2.81 -3.82 6.97
CA MET A 50 3.97 -3.73 7.86
C MET A 50 4.38 -2.27 8.06
N GLN A 51 4.61 -1.53 6.97
CA GLN A 51 5.03 -0.14 7.03
C GLN A 51 4.00 0.75 7.72
N ALA A 52 2.70 0.56 7.43
CA ALA A 52 1.62 1.33 8.06
C ALA A 52 1.47 1.06 9.57
N ALA A 53 1.82 -0.14 10.04
CA ALA A 53 1.75 -0.48 11.46
C ALA A 53 2.94 0.11 12.25
N VAL A 54 4.16 0.00 11.72
CA VAL A 54 5.37 0.38 12.47
C VAL A 54 5.72 1.87 12.36
N CYS A 55 5.38 2.54 11.25
CA CYS A 55 5.72 3.95 11.01
C CYS A 55 4.77 4.93 11.74
N LYS A 56 4.62 4.79 13.06
CA LYS A 56 3.63 5.51 13.88
C LYS A 56 3.58 7.02 13.63
N GLU A 57 4.75 7.67 13.61
CA GLU A 57 4.84 9.12 13.43
C GLU A 57 4.45 9.58 12.03
N LYS A 58 4.84 8.83 10.98
CA LYS A 58 4.51 9.18 9.60
C LYS A 58 3.02 8.99 9.32
N ILE A 59 2.44 7.90 9.84
CA ILE A 59 1.01 7.61 9.69
C ILE A 59 0.16 8.54 10.55
N GLY A 60 0.62 8.86 11.76
CA GLY A 60 -0.10 9.71 12.72
C GLY A 60 -1.00 8.91 13.67
N TRP A 61 -0.60 7.70 14.06
CA TRP A 61 -1.34 6.91 15.05
C TRP A 61 -1.35 7.62 16.41
N ARG A 62 -2.55 7.97 16.92
CA ARG A 62 -2.70 8.61 18.24
C ARG A 62 -2.60 7.57 19.36
N ASN A 63 -1.89 7.89 20.43
CA ASN A 63 -1.62 6.95 21.53
C ASN A 63 -2.90 6.37 22.17
N ASP A 64 -3.89 7.19 22.47
CA ASP A 64 -5.09 6.79 23.22
C ASP A 64 -6.32 6.62 22.30
N SER A 65 -6.15 5.84 21.22
CA SER A 65 -7.23 5.58 20.28
C SER A 65 -7.17 4.16 19.72
N LEU A 66 -8.29 3.67 19.23
CA LEU A 66 -8.33 2.42 18.47
C LEU A 66 -7.63 2.63 17.12
N HIS A 67 -6.66 1.77 16.80
CA HIS A 67 -5.95 1.80 15.53
C HIS A 67 -6.63 0.85 14.55
N LEU A 68 -7.51 1.39 13.71
CA LEU A 68 -8.20 0.64 12.66
C LEU A 68 -7.42 0.74 11.35
N LEU A 69 -6.94 -0.40 10.84
CA LEU A 69 -6.33 -0.49 9.52
C LEU A 69 -7.28 -1.26 8.59
N VAL A 70 -7.86 -0.56 7.61
CA VAL A 70 -8.72 -1.16 6.60
C VAL A 70 -7.87 -1.52 5.39
N PHE A 71 -7.65 -2.82 5.19
CA PHE A 71 -6.94 -3.35 4.02
C PHE A 71 -7.97 -3.66 2.92
N VAL A 72 -7.74 -3.11 1.72
CA VAL A 72 -8.65 -3.26 0.56
C VAL A 72 -7.85 -3.74 -0.64
N SER A 73 -8.19 -4.93 -1.14
CA SER A 73 -7.65 -5.54 -2.35
C SER A 73 -8.69 -6.51 -2.92
N ASP A 74 -8.62 -6.78 -4.22
CA ASP A 74 -9.44 -7.75 -4.94
C ASP A 74 -8.68 -9.06 -5.27
N ALA A 75 -7.45 -9.21 -4.79
CA ALA A 75 -6.59 -10.36 -5.03
C ALA A 75 -5.88 -10.85 -3.75
N ASP A 76 -5.17 -11.98 -3.88
CA ASP A 76 -4.32 -12.52 -2.82
C ASP A 76 -3.10 -11.63 -2.55
N SER A 77 -2.35 -11.90 -1.48
CA SER A 77 -1.12 -11.16 -1.15
C SER A 77 0.09 -12.08 -1.07
N HIS A 78 1.22 -11.61 -1.60
CA HIS A 78 2.52 -12.25 -1.40
C HIS A 78 2.95 -12.22 0.07
N PHE A 79 3.70 -13.24 0.49
CA PHE A 79 4.27 -13.29 1.83
C PHE A 79 5.64 -13.98 1.89
N GLY A 80 6.49 -13.49 2.79
CA GLY A 80 7.76 -14.13 3.16
C GLY A 80 8.66 -14.48 1.96
N MET A 81 8.84 -15.78 1.72
CA MET A 81 9.79 -16.31 0.75
C MET A 81 9.29 -16.29 -0.70
N ASP A 82 8.08 -15.82 -0.99
CA ASP A 82 7.62 -15.61 -2.38
C ASP A 82 8.59 -14.69 -3.15
N SER A 83 9.14 -13.70 -2.44
CA SER A 83 10.14 -12.75 -2.93
C SER A 83 11.46 -13.38 -3.39
N LYS A 84 11.72 -14.66 -3.06
CA LYS A 84 12.86 -15.44 -3.54
C LYS A 84 12.87 -15.53 -5.08
N LEU A 85 11.71 -15.56 -5.73
CA LEU A 85 11.62 -15.57 -7.20
C LEU A 85 12.16 -14.28 -7.83
N ALA A 86 12.09 -13.15 -7.10
CA ALA A 86 12.68 -11.87 -7.48
C ALA A 86 14.15 -11.72 -7.00
N GLY A 87 14.73 -12.75 -6.38
CA GLY A 87 16.08 -12.72 -5.82
C GLY A 87 16.21 -11.98 -4.48
N ILE A 88 15.09 -11.61 -3.86
CA ILE A 88 15.07 -11.00 -2.53
C ILE A 88 15.08 -12.14 -1.52
N VAL A 89 16.20 -12.30 -0.82
CA VAL A 89 16.45 -13.42 0.10
C VAL A 89 16.78 -12.97 1.52
N ILE A 90 16.71 -11.66 1.77
CA ILE A 90 16.88 -11.08 3.09
C ILE A 90 15.48 -10.93 3.70
N PRO A 91 15.21 -11.53 4.87
CA PRO A 91 13.94 -11.34 5.57
C PRO A 91 13.67 -9.86 5.86
N ASN A 92 12.39 -9.49 5.89
CA ASN A 92 11.97 -8.20 6.45
C ASN A 92 12.36 -8.14 7.94
N ASP A 93 12.78 -6.95 8.37
CA ASP A 93 13.33 -6.64 9.69
C ASP A 93 12.27 -6.48 10.79
#